data_AF-A0A963WKW4-F1
#
_entry.id   AF-A0A963WKW4-F1
#
_cell.length_a   1.000
_cell.length_b   1.000
_cell.length_c   1.000
_cell.angle_alpha   90.00
_cell.angle_beta   90.00
_cell.angle_gamma   90.00
#
_symmetry.space_group_name_H-M   'P 1'
#
loop_
_entity.id
_entity.type
_entity.pdbx_description
1 polymer ?
#
loop_
_entity_poly.entity_id
_entity_poly.type
_entity_poly.pdbx_seq_one_letter_code
_entity_poly.pdbx_strand_id
1 'polypeptide(L)'
;MPNLRLARLVAVSVTAGLALAGCAASSGPQLPPASFVAMQEGPGEDYVIGPLDELTIFVWRNPELGAKVQVRPDGRITTPL
;
A
#
# COMPACT_ATOMS: atom_id res chain seq x y z
N MET A 1 -62.38 13.04 -21.46
CA MET A 1 -61.10 12.79 -22.14
C MET A 1 -60.15 11.95 -21.25
N PRO A 2 -60.45 10.66 -21.03
CA PRO A 2 -59.64 9.78 -20.15
C PRO A 2 -58.24 9.45 -20.70
N ASN A 3 -58.05 9.60 -22.01
CA ASN A 3 -56.82 9.21 -22.73
C ASN A 3 -55.59 10.06 -22.34
N LEU A 4 -55.79 11.29 -21.87
CA LEU A 4 -54.69 12.19 -21.48
C LEU A 4 -54.06 11.79 -20.13
N ARG A 5 -54.83 11.15 -19.24
CA ARG A 5 -54.32 10.64 -17.95
C ARG A 5 -53.50 9.37 -18.14
N LEU A 6 -53.97 8.47 -19.01
CA LEU A 6 -53.25 7.25 -19.36
C LEU A 6 -51.92 7.58 -20.07
N ALA A 7 -51.92 8.52 -21.01
CA ALA A 7 -50.70 8.97 -21.71
C ALA A 7 -49.66 9.58 -20.76
N ARG A 8 -50.10 10.35 -19.74
CA ARG A 8 -49.22 10.90 -18.71
C ARG A 8 -48.62 9.81 -17.82
N LEU A 9 -49.40 8.80 -17.44
CA LEU A 9 -48.90 7.68 -16.62
C LEU A 9 -47.83 6.85 -17.38
N VAL A 10 -48.05 6.60 -18.67
CA VAL A 10 -47.08 5.92 -19.54
C VAL A 10 -45.81 6.76 -19.73
N ALA A 11 -45.94 8.07 -19.91
CA ALA A 11 -44.77 8.94 -20.04
C ALA A 11 -43.91 8.97 -18.76
N VAL A 12 -44.55 8.96 -17.58
CA VAL A 12 -43.87 8.94 -16.28
C VAL A 12 -43.17 7.60 -16.04
N SER A 13 -43.80 6.47 -16.38
CA SER A 13 -43.18 5.16 -16.20
C SER A 13 -41.98 4.95 -17.13
N VAL A 14 -42.06 5.44 -18.38
CA VAL A 14 -40.95 5.38 -19.33
C VAL A 14 -39.78 6.23 -18.87
N THR A 15 -40.02 7.48 -18.45
CA THR A 15 -38.94 8.36 -17.97
C THR A 15 -38.28 7.84 -16.69
N ALA A 16 -39.04 7.24 -15.78
CA ALA A 16 -38.49 6.58 -14.59
C ALA A 16 -37.62 5.36 -14.96
N GLY A 17 -38.05 4.55 -15.92
CA GLY A 17 -37.28 3.40 -16.41
C GLY A 17 -35.94 3.79 -17.04
N LEU A 18 -35.92 4.87 -17.85
CA LEU A 18 -34.68 5.36 -18.45
C LEU A 18 -33.70 5.93 -17.41
N ALA A 19 -34.20 6.60 -16.36
CA ALA A 19 -33.36 7.14 -15.30
C ALA A 19 -32.64 6.03 -14.50
N LEU A 20 -33.31 4.90 -14.26
CA LEU A 20 -32.74 3.76 -13.54
C LEU A 20 -31.69 3.00 -14.36
N ALA A 21 -31.84 2.95 -15.70
CA ALA A 21 -30.87 2.31 -16.59
C ALA A 21 -29.52 3.06 -16.67
N GLY A 22 -29.49 4.37 -16.35
CA GLY A 22 -28.28 5.18 -16.36
C GLY A 22 -27.27 4.83 -15.24
N CYS A 23 -27.71 4.25 -14.13
CA CYS A 23 -26.84 3.94 -12.98
C CYS A 23 -26.01 2.65 -13.18
N ALA A 24 -26.44 1.73 -14.05
CA ALA A 24 -25.71 0.49 -14.35
C ALA A 24 -24.62 0.69 -15.41
N ALA A 25 -24.65 1.82 -16.13
CA ALA A 25 -23.69 2.16 -17.19
C ALA A 25 -22.48 2.95 -16.64
N SER A 26 -22.05 2.68 -15.41
CA SER A 26 -20.81 3.24 -14.85
C SER A 26 -19.59 2.55 -15.46
N SER A 27 -19.32 2.81 -16.73
CA SER A 27 -18.03 2.56 -17.37
C SER A 27 -17.00 3.59 -16.88
N GLY A 28 -16.72 3.56 -15.58
CA GLY A 28 -15.56 4.26 -15.02
C GLY A 28 -14.27 3.64 -15.57
N PRO A 29 -13.14 4.37 -15.55
CA PRO A 29 -11.86 3.80 -15.93
C PRO A 29 -11.60 2.53 -15.12
N GLN A 30 -11.40 1.41 -15.82
CA GLN A 30 -10.99 0.15 -15.20
C GLN A 30 -9.65 0.42 -14.50
N LEU A 31 -9.66 0.38 -13.16
CA LEU A 31 -8.43 0.52 -12.39
C LEU A 31 -7.46 -0.61 -12.80
N PRO A 32 -6.16 -0.34 -12.88
CA PRO A 32 -5.19 -1.38 -13.15
C PRO A 32 -5.31 -2.49 -12.10
N PRO A 33 -5.17 -3.76 -12.49
CA PRO A 33 -5.17 -4.86 -11.54
C PRO A 33 -4.05 -4.65 -10.51
N ALA A 34 -4.32 -5.00 -9.26
CA ALA A 34 -3.32 -4.92 -8.20
C ALA A 34 -2.09 -5.77 -8.60
N SER A 35 -0.90 -5.19 -8.42
CA SER A 35 0.36 -5.92 -8.60
C SER A 35 0.43 -7.06 -7.58
N PHE A 36 0.58 -8.29 -8.07
CA PHE A 36 0.74 -9.47 -7.23
C PHE A 36 2.14 -9.41 -6.58
N VAL A 37 2.18 -9.07 -5.29
CA VAL A 37 3.38 -9.27 -4.48
C VAL A 37 3.39 -10.77 -4.13
N ALA A 38 4.43 -11.48 -4.54
CA ALA A 38 4.54 -12.90 -4.22
C ALA A 38 4.49 -13.08 -2.69
N MET A 39 3.75 -14.08 -2.20
CA MET A 39 3.74 -14.46 -0.77
C MET A 39 5.13 -14.89 -0.25
N GLN A 40 6.13 -14.91 -1.13
CA GLN A 40 7.55 -15.08 -0.84
C GLN A 40 8.26 -13.73 -0.66
N GLU A 41 7.58 -12.71 -0.13
CA GLU A 41 8.27 -11.62 0.55
C GLU A 41 8.70 -12.18 1.92
N GLY A 42 9.73 -13.02 1.92
CA GLY A 42 10.51 -13.24 3.14
C GLY A 42 11.03 -11.89 3.65
N PRO A 43 11.60 -11.81 4.88
CA PRO A 43 12.41 -10.64 5.20
C PRO A 43 13.36 -10.41 4.01
N GLY A 44 13.49 -9.16 3.57
CA GLY A 44 14.23 -8.80 2.35
C GLY A 44 15.64 -9.38 2.34
N GLU A 45 16.39 -9.15 1.26
CA GLU A 45 17.78 -9.64 1.17
C GLU A 45 18.57 -9.39 2.47
N ASP A 46 19.25 -10.44 2.95
CA ASP A 46 20.03 -10.34 4.19
C ASP A 46 21.06 -9.23 4.06
N TYR A 47 20.97 -8.22 4.93
CA TYR A 47 21.93 -7.12 4.93
C TYR A 47 23.27 -7.60 5.51
N VAL A 48 24.33 -7.48 4.70
CA VAL A 48 25.70 -7.77 5.12
C VAL A 48 26.41 -6.47 5.48
N ILE A 49 26.82 -6.34 6.73
CA ILE A 49 27.62 -5.21 7.22
C ILE A 49 28.96 -5.17 6.48
N GLY A 50 29.27 -4.05 5.85
CA GLY A 50 30.47 -3.85 5.04
C GLY A 50 31.57 -3.05 5.75
N PRO A 51 32.81 -3.08 5.22
CA PRO A 51 33.85 -2.15 5.63
C PRO A 51 33.40 -0.69 5.43
N LEU A 52 33.79 0.17 6.38
CA LEU A 52 33.44 1.59 6.46
C LEU A 52 31.98 1.90 6.86
N ASP A 53 31.14 0.89 7.11
CA ASP A 53 29.81 1.10 7.69
C ASP A 53 29.91 1.71 9.10
N GLU A 54 28.95 2.58 9.44
CA GLU A 54 28.78 3.10 10.79
C GLU A 54 27.69 2.31 11.53
N LEU A 55 28.04 1.75 12.68
CA LEU A 55 27.14 0.99 13.53
C LEU A 55 26.92 1.71 14.85
N THR A 56 25.67 1.70 15.34
CA THR A 56 25.33 2.09 16.71
C THR A 56 25.02 0.84 17.51
N ILE A 57 25.81 0.57 18.55
CA ILE A 57 25.71 -0.64 19.36
C ILE A 57 25.07 -0.27 20.70
N PHE A 58 24.03 -1.01 21.08
CA PHE A 58 23.36 -0.87 22.37
C PHE A 58 23.45 -2.18 23.15
N VAL A 59 24.06 -2.14 24.33
CA VAL A 59 24.16 -3.29 25.22
C VAL A 59 23.12 -3.15 26.33
N TRP A 60 22.15 -4.07 26.35
CA TRP A 60 21.09 -4.04 27.34
C TRP A 60 21.65 -4.18 28.76
N ARG A 61 21.13 -3.38 29.70
CA ARG A 61 21.58 -3.27 31.11
C ARG A 61 23.02 -2.78 31.32
N ASN A 62 23.76 -2.50 30.25
CA ASN A 62 25.14 -2.03 30.28
C ASN A 62 25.35 -0.89 29.25
N PRO A 63 24.62 0.24 29.38
CA PRO A 63 24.69 1.33 28.41
C PRO A 63 26.09 1.95 28.29
N GLU A 64 26.94 1.81 29.30
CA GLU A 64 28.34 2.24 29.30
C GLU A 64 29.21 1.53 28.26
N LEU A 65 28.80 0.33 27.83
CA LEU A 65 29.47 -0.43 26.77
C LEU A 65 28.90 -0.10 25.37
N GLY A 66 27.85 0.72 25.30
CA GLY A 66 27.26 1.17 24.04
C GLY A 66 28.14 2.21 23.36
N ALA A 67 28.28 2.12 22.04
CA ALA A 67 29.12 3.05 21.27
C ALA A 67 28.66 3.17 19.81
N LYS A 68 29.04 4.28 19.18
CA LYS A 68 29.05 4.42 17.73
C LYS A 68 30.42 4.07 17.20
N VAL A 69 30.51 3.09 16.31
CA VAL A 69 31.78 2.55 15.81
C VAL A 69 31.71 2.35 14.31
N GLN A 70 32.85 2.56 13.65
CA GLN A 70 32.99 2.25 12.23
C GLN A 70 33.59 0.85 12.05
N VAL A 71 33.08 0.10 11.07
CA VAL A 71 33.65 -1.17 10.63
C VAL A 71 34.96 -0.88 9.90
N ARG A 72 36.06 -1.43 10.40
CA ARG A 72 37.38 -1.24 9.81
C ARG A 72 37.53 -2.01 8.48
N PRO A 73 38.57 -1.72 7.68
CA PRO A 73 38.87 -2.49 6.46
C PRO A 73 39.10 -3.99 6.66
N ASP A 74 39.44 -4.42 7.88
CA ASP A 74 39.57 -5.84 8.27
C ASP A 74 38.24 -6.51 8.65
N GLY A 75 37.12 -5.78 8.55
CA GLY A 75 35.77 -6.25 8.92
C GLY A 75 35.50 -6.28 10.42
N ARG A 76 36.40 -5.75 11.26
CA ARG A 76 36.26 -5.77 12.72
C ARG A 76 35.80 -4.43 13.27
N ILE A 77 35.18 -4.47 14.44
CA ILE A 77 34.80 -3.31 15.25
C ILE A 77 35.57 -3.30 16.58
N THR A 78 35.63 -2.15 17.24
CA THR A 78 36.25 -2.01 18.57
C THR A 78 35.34 -1.18 19.45
N THR A 79 34.97 -1.72 20.61
CA THR A 79 34.11 -1.04 21.61
C THR A 79 34.95 -0.61 22.81
N PRO A 80 34.60 0.51 23.46
CA PRO A 80 35.19 0.87 24.75
C PRO A 80 34.78 -0.15 25.82
N LEU A 81 35.73 -0.53 26.68
CA LEU A 81 35.53 -1.39 27.85
C LEU A 81 35.68 -0.58 29.13
#